data_AF-A0A0N0JRW8-F1
#
_entry.id   AF-A0A0N0JRW8-F1
#
_cell.length_a   1.000
_cell.length_b   1.000
_cell.length_c   1.000
_cell.angle_alpha   90.00
_cell.angle_beta   90.00
_cell.angle_gamma   90.00
#
_symmetry.space_group_name_H-M   'P 1'
#
loop_
_entity.id
_entity.type
_entity.pdbx_description
1 polymer ?
#
loop_
_entity_poly.entity_id
_entity_poly.type
_entity_poly.pdbx_seq_one_letter_code
_entity_poly.pdbx_strand_id
1 'polypeptide(L)'
;MIGASLMAQDETAAADTILIPDSLELAATGYTFTEGPAWDGARIIFSDIPGDTVYVMTPGDAAPQVLYTPSANANGHTFDLQGRLINAEHGSGAITRWTPEGGRQVIVDTYRGKRLNSPNDVVVRSDGLILFTDPPYGLGERTSEVGFSGVFALDEATGKMVLIDDALSRPNGLALSPDETVLYVGDTATQTLWAYDLAADGTASGKRLVVDVTDDSTPGRVDGVRVDTEGRVYTTCPGGICVIDPAKGAVIERLATPKRATNLAWGGADLSELYISALTDVYHVKTNARGSGSSSR
;
A
#
# COMPACT_ATOMS: atom_id res chain seq x y z
N MET A 1 -27.98 20.85 -55.40
CA MET A 1 -28.19 20.85 -53.93
C MET A 1 -29.15 19.70 -53.64
N ILE A 2 -28.84 18.67 -52.87
CA ILE A 2 -28.25 18.66 -51.53
C ILE A 2 -27.39 17.37 -51.42
N GLY A 3 -26.16 17.52 -50.92
CA GLY A 3 -25.25 16.40 -50.68
C GLY A 3 -25.65 15.62 -49.43
N ALA A 4 -25.66 14.29 -49.52
CA ALA A 4 -25.74 13.41 -48.37
C ALA A 4 -24.32 13.26 -47.80
N SER A 5 -24.04 14.01 -46.73
CA SER A 5 -22.86 13.80 -45.89
C SER A 5 -23.14 12.59 -45.01
N LEU A 6 -22.54 11.44 -45.33
CA LEU A 6 -22.43 10.35 -44.35
C LEU A 6 -21.49 10.86 -43.24
N MET A 7 -22.06 11.06 -42.05
CA MET A 7 -21.25 11.20 -40.85
C MET A 7 -20.56 9.87 -40.61
N ALA A 8 -19.23 9.89 -40.71
CA ALA A 8 -18.39 8.87 -40.10
C ALA A 8 -18.74 8.84 -38.61
N GLN A 9 -19.12 7.67 -38.12
CA GLN A 9 -19.10 7.41 -36.69
C GLN A 9 -17.62 7.43 -36.30
N ASP A 10 -17.22 8.45 -35.54
CA ASP A 10 -16.00 8.39 -34.75
C ASP A 10 -16.18 7.23 -33.77
N GLU A 11 -15.63 6.06 -34.10
CA GLU A 11 -15.22 5.08 -33.11
C GLU A 11 -14.08 5.74 -32.31
N THR A 12 -14.44 6.58 -31.34
CA THR A 12 -13.55 6.82 -30.21
C THR A 12 -13.34 5.47 -29.56
N ALA A 13 -12.18 4.85 -29.80
CA ALA A 13 -11.71 3.72 -29.01
C ALA A 13 -11.95 4.10 -27.54
N ALA A 14 -12.88 3.41 -26.88
CA ALA A 14 -13.03 3.54 -25.44
C ALA A 14 -11.62 3.30 -24.89
N ALA A 15 -11.04 4.30 -24.21
CA ALA A 15 -9.81 4.06 -23.49
C ALA A 15 -10.06 2.85 -22.60
N ASP A 16 -9.29 1.76 -22.80
CA ASP A 16 -9.49 0.49 -22.11
C ASP A 16 -9.52 0.78 -20.60
N THR A 17 -10.71 0.71 -20.01
CA THR A 17 -10.91 1.08 -18.61
C THR A 17 -10.15 0.09 -17.74
N ILE A 18 -9.33 0.59 -16.82
CA ILE A 18 -8.44 -0.24 -15.99
C ILE A 18 -9.21 -0.81 -14.80
N LEU A 19 -9.94 0.03 -14.08
CA LEU A 19 -10.82 -0.35 -12.97
C LEU A 19 -12.22 -0.58 -13.53
N ILE A 20 -13.00 -1.50 -12.95
CA ILE A 20 -14.37 -1.78 -13.39
C ILE A 20 -15.33 -1.26 -12.30
N PRO A 21 -15.75 0.03 -12.33
CA PRO A 21 -16.41 0.66 -11.18
C PRO A 21 -17.74 -0.02 -10.79
N ASP A 22 -18.48 -0.53 -11.78
CA ASP A 22 -19.76 -1.23 -11.55
C ASP A 22 -19.60 -2.58 -10.82
N SER A 23 -18.36 -3.05 -10.64
CA SER A 23 -18.03 -4.26 -9.87
C SER A 23 -17.57 -3.97 -8.44
N LEU A 24 -17.59 -2.71 -8.00
CA LEU A 24 -17.19 -2.34 -6.64
C LEU A 24 -18.22 -2.88 -5.63
N GLU A 25 -17.78 -3.79 -4.77
CA GLU A 25 -18.62 -4.47 -3.79
C GLU A 25 -18.06 -4.29 -2.37
N LEU A 26 -18.98 -4.16 -1.39
CA LEU A 26 -18.62 -4.15 0.02
C LEU A 26 -18.26 -5.57 0.45
N ALA A 27 -17.01 -5.78 0.86
CA ALA A 27 -16.51 -7.07 1.28
C ALA A 27 -16.64 -7.28 2.79
N ALA A 28 -16.42 -6.23 3.59
CA ALA A 28 -16.57 -6.28 5.05
C ALA A 28 -16.86 -4.89 5.64
N THR A 29 -17.50 -4.83 6.82
CA THR A 29 -17.84 -3.58 7.51
C THR A 29 -17.89 -3.78 9.03
N GLY A 30 -17.91 -2.68 9.78
CA GLY A 30 -18.08 -2.68 11.24
C GLY A 30 -16.78 -2.53 12.03
N TYR A 31 -15.71 -2.10 11.38
CA TYR A 31 -14.40 -1.85 11.98
C TYR A 31 -14.25 -0.41 12.47
N THR A 32 -13.13 -0.08 13.11
CA THR A 32 -12.84 1.29 13.55
C THR A 32 -12.00 2.05 12.51
N PHE A 33 -10.88 1.46 12.08
CA PHE A 33 -10.02 2.00 11.02
C PHE A 33 -9.23 0.87 10.35
N THR A 34 -9.71 0.42 9.20
CA THR A 34 -9.13 -0.65 8.40
C THR A 34 -7.89 -0.19 7.66
N GLU A 35 -6.85 -1.01 7.64
CA GLU A 35 -5.56 -0.71 6.99
C GLU A 35 -4.85 -1.98 6.52
N GLY A 36 -3.74 -1.77 5.80
CA GLY A 36 -2.77 -2.79 5.43
C GLY A 36 -3.32 -4.05 4.78
N PRO A 37 -4.26 -3.98 3.80
CA PRO A 37 -4.69 -5.18 3.11
C PRO A 37 -3.48 -5.91 2.47
N ALA A 38 -3.42 -7.23 2.59
CA ALA A 38 -2.39 -8.08 2.00
C ALA A 38 -2.96 -9.44 1.60
N TRP A 39 -2.64 -9.90 0.39
CA TRP A 39 -3.15 -11.15 -0.17
C TRP A 39 -2.16 -12.29 0.01
N ASP A 40 -2.59 -13.41 0.59
CA ASP A 40 -1.73 -14.59 0.84
C ASP A 40 -1.74 -15.63 -0.30
N GLY A 41 -2.40 -15.30 -1.42
CA GLY A 41 -2.64 -16.23 -2.54
C GLY A 41 -4.07 -16.80 -2.55
N ALA A 42 -4.79 -16.75 -1.42
CA ALA A 42 -6.15 -17.26 -1.31
C ALA A 42 -7.09 -16.39 -0.45
N ARG A 43 -6.55 -15.57 0.44
CA ARG A 43 -7.28 -14.78 1.43
C ARG A 43 -6.69 -13.39 1.53
N ILE A 44 -7.54 -12.43 1.85
CA ILE A 44 -7.12 -11.07 2.18
C ILE A 44 -6.98 -10.93 3.69
N ILE A 45 -5.86 -10.37 4.13
CA ILE A 45 -5.56 -10.02 5.51
C ILE A 45 -5.59 -8.51 5.63
N PHE A 46 -6.08 -7.96 6.73
CA PHE A 46 -6.10 -6.52 6.98
C PHE A 46 -6.17 -6.24 8.48
N SER A 47 -5.72 -5.06 8.89
CA SER A 47 -5.77 -4.61 10.28
C SER A 47 -7.02 -3.76 10.56
N ASP A 48 -7.55 -3.82 11.78
CA ASP A 48 -8.31 -2.74 12.39
C ASP A 48 -7.42 -2.11 13.46
N ILE A 49 -6.74 -1.00 13.13
CA ILE A 49 -5.64 -0.46 13.94
C ILE A 49 -6.10 -0.15 15.37
N PRO A 50 -7.18 0.62 15.61
CA PRO A 50 -7.62 0.96 16.96
C PRO A 50 -8.29 -0.23 17.66
N GLY A 51 -8.84 -1.17 16.88
CA GLY A 51 -9.39 -2.43 17.38
C GLY A 51 -8.33 -3.45 17.81
N ASP A 52 -7.05 -3.13 17.60
CA ASP A 52 -5.89 -3.97 17.96
C ASP A 52 -6.01 -5.43 17.49
N THR A 53 -6.53 -5.60 16.27
CA THR A 53 -6.88 -6.90 15.71
C THR A 53 -6.52 -6.97 14.24
N VAL A 54 -5.95 -8.10 13.82
CA VAL A 54 -5.77 -8.44 12.41
C VAL A 54 -6.79 -9.49 12.01
N TYR A 55 -7.43 -9.26 10.88
CA TYR A 55 -8.47 -10.12 10.31
C TYR A 55 -7.97 -10.82 9.05
N VAL A 56 -8.63 -11.93 8.71
CA VAL A 56 -8.42 -12.68 7.47
C VAL A 56 -9.79 -13.02 6.87
N MET A 57 -9.92 -12.94 5.55
CA MET A 57 -11.14 -13.26 4.82
C MET A 57 -10.83 -14.03 3.55
N THR A 58 -11.49 -15.16 3.37
CA THR A 58 -11.50 -15.87 2.08
C THR A 58 -12.59 -15.24 1.20
N PRO A 59 -12.32 -14.97 -0.08
CA PRO A 59 -13.37 -14.50 -0.98
C PRO A 59 -14.56 -15.46 -0.99
N GLY A 60 -15.77 -14.93 -0.81
CA GLY A 60 -17.01 -15.71 -0.72
C GLY A 60 -17.40 -16.13 0.71
N ASP A 61 -16.53 -15.94 1.71
CA ASP A 61 -16.93 -16.08 3.11
C ASP A 61 -17.97 -15.02 3.48
N ALA A 62 -18.85 -15.36 4.43
CA ALA A 62 -19.90 -14.43 4.88
C ALA A 62 -19.34 -13.25 5.69
N ALA A 63 -18.18 -13.40 6.33
CA ALA A 63 -17.51 -12.36 7.10
C ALA A 63 -16.03 -12.72 7.34
N PRO A 64 -15.15 -11.71 7.53
CA PRO A 64 -13.79 -11.93 8.00
C PRO A 64 -13.73 -12.58 9.39
N GLN A 65 -12.67 -13.34 9.63
CA GLN A 65 -12.35 -13.96 10.92
C GLN A 65 -11.14 -13.24 11.55
N VAL A 66 -11.05 -13.28 12.88
CA VAL A 66 -9.85 -12.82 13.58
C VAL A 66 -8.70 -13.76 13.26
N LEU A 67 -7.61 -13.22 12.68
CA LEU A 67 -6.37 -13.95 12.50
C LEU A 67 -5.57 -13.97 13.81
N TYR A 68 -5.36 -12.79 14.41
CA TYR A 68 -4.76 -12.67 15.74
C TYR A 68 -5.11 -11.34 16.44
N THR A 69 -5.07 -11.39 17.77
CA THR A 69 -5.24 -10.25 18.68
C THR A 69 -4.59 -10.63 20.04
N PRO A 70 -3.98 -9.69 20.78
CA PRO A 70 -3.69 -8.30 20.39
C PRO A 70 -2.66 -8.21 19.26
N SER A 71 -2.80 -7.19 18.41
CA SER A 71 -1.94 -6.97 17.24
C SER A 71 -0.79 -6.00 17.48
N ALA A 72 -0.75 -5.35 18.66
CA ALA A 72 0.08 -4.18 18.94
C ALA A 72 -0.15 -3.04 17.94
N ASN A 73 -1.42 -2.80 17.59
CA ASN A 73 -1.86 -1.85 16.57
C ASN A 73 -1.10 -2.06 15.25
N ALA A 74 -1.10 -3.31 14.75
CA ALA A 74 -0.56 -3.60 13.42
C ALA A 74 -1.29 -2.74 12.38
N ASN A 75 -0.53 -2.23 11.40
CA ASN A 75 -1.02 -1.39 10.32
C ASN A 75 -0.79 -2.10 8.99
N GLY A 76 0.31 -1.80 8.28
CA GLY A 76 0.65 -2.38 7.00
C GLY A 76 1.13 -3.81 7.10
N HIS A 77 0.82 -4.60 6.07
CA HIS A 77 1.11 -6.03 6.01
C HIS A 77 1.69 -6.40 4.65
N THR A 78 2.57 -7.40 4.67
CA THR A 78 3.11 -8.06 3.46
C THR A 78 3.56 -9.48 3.83
N PHE A 79 4.07 -10.27 2.87
CA PHE A 79 4.65 -11.58 3.16
C PHE A 79 6.12 -11.63 2.81
N ASP A 80 6.89 -12.38 3.59
CA ASP A 80 8.25 -12.72 3.19
C ASP A 80 8.27 -13.86 2.16
N LEU A 81 9.45 -14.18 1.64
CA LEU A 81 9.64 -15.21 0.60
C LEU A 81 9.18 -16.62 1.03
N GLN A 82 9.02 -16.85 2.34
CA GLN A 82 8.53 -18.10 2.93
C GLN A 82 6.99 -18.09 3.13
N GLY A 83 6.31 -17.01 2.75
CA GLY A 83 4.87 -16.85 2.92
C GLY A 83 4.46 -16.52 4.36
N ARG A 84 5.39 -16.01 5.18
CA ARG A 84 5.09 -15.60 6.56
C ARG A 84 4.69 -14.14 6.57
N LEU A 85 3.65 -13.82 7.33
CA LEU A 85 3.12 -12.46 7.44
C LEU A 85 4.12 -11.55 8.17
N ILE A 86 4.46 -10.44 7.53
CA ILE A 86 5.29 -9.35 8.04
C ILE A 86 4.37 -8.17 8.32
N ASN A 87 4.57 -7.52 9.47
CA ASN A 87 3.73 -6.42 9.93
C ASN A 87 4.57 -5.18 10.22
N ALA A 88 4.02 -4.03 9.88
CA ALA A 88 4.41 -2.76 10.44
C ALA A 88 3.49 -2.44 11.63
N GLU A 89 4.06 -2.29 12.84
CA GLU A 89 3.28 -2.16 14.08
C GLU A 89 3.45 -0.78 14.72
N HIS A 90 2.33 -0.07 14.91
CA HIS A 90 2.32 1.23 15.58
C HIS A 90 2.66 1.12 17.06
N GLY A 91 2.00 0.21 17.78
CA GLY A 91 2.09 0.10 19.22
C GLY A 91 3.46 -0.37 19.70
N SER A 92 4.02 -1.39 19.05
CA SER A 92 5.36 -1.88 19.36
C SER A 92 6.47 -1.03 18.75
N GLY A 93 6.17 -0.23 17.71
CA GLY A 93 7.18 0.58 17.02
C GLY A 93 8.21 -0.29 16.32
N ALA A 94 7.77 -1.36 15.66
CA ALA A 94 8.63 -2.38 15.09
C ALA A 94 8.08 -2.94 13.77
N ILE A 95 8.98 -3.47 12.95
CA ILE A 95 8.64 -4.46 11.94
C ILE A 95 8.72 -5.83 12.59
N THR A 96 7.68 -6.65 12.39
CA THR A 96 7.55 -7.95 13.04
C THR A 96 7.15 -9.02 12.05
N ARG A 97 7.38 -10.27 12.42
CA ARG A 97 6.89 -11.46 11.74
C ARG A 97 5.90 -12.17 12.64
N TRP A 98 4.71 -12.44 12.13
CA TRP A 98 3.73 -13.25 12.84
C TRP A 98 4.17 -14.72 12.83
N THR A 99 4.03 -15.41 13.97
CA THR A 99 4.27 -16.85 14.05
C THR A 99 2.94 -17.60 14.19
N PRO A 100 2.76 -18.72 13.47
CA PRO A 100 1.48 -19.46 13.46
C PRO A 100 0.98 -19.90 14.84
N GLU A 101 1.86 -20.02 15.83
CA GLU A 101 1.50 -20.33 17.22
C GLU A 101 0.85 -19.14 17.96
N GLY A 102 0.50 -18.06 17.25
CA GLY A 102 -0.04 -16.81 17.80
C GLY A 102 1.04 -15.92 18.42
N GLY A 103 2.31 -16.17 18.08
CA GLY A 103 3.45 -15.40 18.56
C GLY A 103 3.87 -14.30 17.60
N ARG A 104 4.90 -13.57 18.01
CA ARG A 104 5.47 -12.45 17.27
C ARG A 104 6.99 -12.46 17.41
N GLN A 105 7.69 -12.44 16.28
CA GLN A 105 9.13 -12.23 16.22
C GLN A 105 9.40 -10.78 15.81
N VAL A 106 10.17 -10.03 16.61
CA VAL A 106 10.65 -8.70 16.20
C VAL A 106 11.75 -8.87 15.15
N ILE A 107 11.62 -8.18 14.02
CA ILE A 107 12.64 -8.10 12.98
C ILE A 107 13.54 -6.89 13.23
N VAL A 108 12.93 -5.71 13.42
CA VAL A 108 13.63 -4.47 13.76
C VAL A 108 12.73 -3.53 14.53
N ASP A 109 13.26 -2.88 15.56
CA ASP A 109 12.58 -1.87 16.39
C ASP A 109 13.43 -0.61 16.64
N THR A 110 14.68 -0.61 16.16
CA THR A 110 15.64 0.47 16.37
C THR A 110 16.45 0.79 15.13
N TYR A 111 16.81 2.06 14.96
CA TYR A 111 17.77 2.54 13.98
C TYR A 111 18.89 3.29 14.70
N ARG A 112 20.13 2.83 14.54
CA ARG A 112 21.32 3.40 15.21
C ARG A 112 21.14 3.55 16.74
N GLY A 113 20.52 2.55 17.37
CA GLY A 113 20.28 2.50 18.81
C GLY A 113 19.14 3.39 19.32
N LYS A 114 18.40 4.05 18.42
CA LYS A 114 17.20 4.83 18.75
C LYS A 114 15.96 4.08 18.30
N ARG A 115 14.90 4.11 19.09
CA ARG A 115 13.64 3.45 18.73
C ARG A 115 13.02 4.08 17.48
N LEU A 116 12.50 3.23 16.60
CA LEU A 116 11.63 3.66 15.51
C LEU A 116 10.38 4.37 16.05
N ASN A 117 9.73 5.18 15.21
CA ASN A 117 8.53 5.89 15.61
C ASN A 117 7.35 4.91 15.79
N SER A 118 6.84 4.45 14.65
CA SER A 118 5.65 3.65 14.47
C SER A 118 5.58 3.26 12.99
N PRO A 119 6.31 2.21 12.58
CA PRO A 119 6.32 1.76 11.20
C PRO A 119 4.90 1.62 10.65
N ASN A 120 4.67 2.10 9.43
CA ASN A 120 3.32 2.23 8.88
C ASN A 120 3.00 1.22 7.80
N ASP A 121 3.76 1.20 6.70
CA ASP A 121 3.62 0.21 5.64
C ASP A 121 4.96 -0.47 5.34
N VAL A 122 4.90 -1.67 4.76
CA VAL A 122 6.06 -2.54 4.54
C VAL A 122 5.90 -3.36 3.26
N VAL A 123 7.00 -3.54 2.51
CA VAL A 123 7.09 -4.45 1.37
C VAL A 123 8.37 -5.27 1.44
N VAL A 124 8.34 -6.48 0.88
CA VAL A 124 9.52 -7.36 0.77
C VAL A 124 9.86 -7.56 -0.70
N ARG A 125 11.08 -7.16 -1.07
CA ARG A 125 11.64 -7.36 -2.41
C ARG A 125 11.94 -8.84 -2.66
N SER A 126 11.99 -9.27 -3.92
CA SER A 126 12.22 -10.68 -4.31
C SER A 126 13.52 -11.30 -3.80
N ASP A 127 14.50 -10.48 -3.41
CA ASP A 127 15.76 -10.93 -2.80
C ASP A 127 15.74 -10.92 -1.25
N GLY A 128 14.61 -10.58 -0.64
CA GLY A 128 14.41 -10.56 0.80
C GLY A 128 14.70 -9.21 1.47
N LEU A 129 15.06 -8.16 0.72
CA LEU A 129 15.19 -6.82 1.27
C LEU A 129 13.83 -6.31 1.78
N ILE A 130 13.77 -5.90 3.05
CA ILE A 130 12.55 -5.39 3.69
C ILE A 130 12.57 -3.87 3.61
N LEU A 131 11.61 -3.27 2.92
CA LEU A 131 11.46 -1.81 2.85
C LEU A 131 10.23 -1.38 3.64
N PHE A 132 10.33 -0.28 4.37
CA PHE A 132 9.21 0.21 5.17
C PHE A 132 9.28 1.72 5.44
N THR A 133 8.14 2.29 5.81
CA THR A 133 8.03 3.68 6.26
C THR A 133 7.86 3.76 7.77
N ASP A 134 8.42 4.80 8.38
CA ASP A 134 8.38 5.04 9.84
C ASP A 134 7.89 6.47 10.18
N PRO A 135 6.63 6.82 9.81
CA PRO A 135 6.02 8.07 10.23
C PRO A 135 5.61 8.03 11.72
N PRO A 136 5.26 9.18 12.33
CA PRO A 136 4.96 9.26 13.76
C PRO A 136 3.48 9.05 14.14
N TYR A 137 2.65 8.46 13.27
CA TYR A 137 1.21 8.32 13.50
C TYR A 137 0.87 7.55 14.79
N GLY A 138 1.64 6.49 15.08
CA GLY A 138 1.44 5.59 16.22
C GLY A 138 2.29 5.92 17.44
N LEU A 139 2.84 7.14 17.53
CA LEU A 139 3.62 7.54 18.70
C LEU A 139 2.77 7.63 19.99
N GLY A 140 1.49 7.99 19.87
CA GLY A 140 0.69 8.37 21.04
C GLY A 140 1.35 9.53 21.77
N GLU A 141 1.57 9.36 23.08
CA GLU A 141 2.26 10.36 23.93
C GLU A 141 3.80 10.29 23.83
N ARG A 142 4.37 9.34 23.08
CA ARG A 142 5.83 9.20 22.95
C ARG A 142 6.40 10.31 22.05
N THR A 143 7.59 10.78 22.39
CA THR A 143 8.37 11.59 21.45
C THR A 143 9.19 10.70 20.53
N SER A 144 9.40 11.14 19.29
CA SER A 144 10.29 10.46 18.35
C SER A 144 11.73 10.45 18.88
N GLU A 145 12.35 9.26 18.96
CA GLU A 145 13.78 9.14 19.32
C GLU A 145 14.69 9.37 18.10
N VAL A 146 14.29 8.86 16.93
CA VAL A 146 14.98 9.07 15.65
C VAL A 146 14.98 10.55 15.25
N GLY A 147 13.89 11.28 15.54
CA GLY A 147 13.77 12.73 15.35
C GLY A 147 13.26 13.14 13.95
N PHE A 148 12.89 12.19 13.10
CA PHE A 148 12.39 12.40 11.73
C PHE A 148 11.42 11.27 11.35
N SER A 149 10.71 11.42 10.22
CA SER A 149 9.94 10.33 9.60
C SER A 149 10.80 9.67 8.52
N GLY A 150 11.06 8.37 8.61
CA GLY A 150 12.01 7.68 7.73
C GLY A 150 11.38 6.78 6.67
N VAL A 151 12.09 6.59 5.56
CA VAL A 151 11.95 5.45 4.65
C VAL A 151 13.21 4.62 4.78
N PHE A 152 13.06 3.31 4.99
CA PHE A 152 14.19 2.43 5.27
C PHE A 152 14.21 1.20 4.39
N ALA A 153 15.41 0.67 4.19
CA ALA A 153 15.64 -0.68 3.67
C ALA A 153 16.48 -1.47 4.68
N LEU A 154 16.06 -2.71 4.96
CA LEU A 154 16.72 -3.62 5.88
C LEU A 154 17.05 -4.94 5.18
N ASP A 155 18.32 -5.30 5.20
CA ASP A 155 18.76 -6.67 4.97
C ASP A 155 18.77 -7.40 6.32
N GLU A 156 17.78 -8.28 6.54
CA GLU A 156 17.66 -9.04 7.79
C GLU A 156 18.83 -10.01 8.00
N ALA A 157 19.41 -10.55 6.92
CA ALA A 157 20.48 -11.54 7.03
C ALA A 157 21.79 -10.92 7.55
N THR A 158 22.07 -9.68 7.17
CA THR A 158 23.26 -8.95 7.65
C THR A 158 22.96 -7.98 8.80
N GLY A 159 21.70 -7.64 9.02
CA GLY A 159 21.27 -6.57 9.93
C GLY A 159 21.58 -5.17 9.42
N LYS A 160 22.02 -5.01 8.16
CA LYS A 160 22.31 -3.70 7.57
C LYS A 160 21.01 -2.97 7.28
N MET A 161 20.83 -1.82 7.92
CA MET A 161 19.69 -0.93 7.70
C MET A 161 20.15 0.38 7.06
N VAL A 162 19.57 0.73 5.92
CA VAL A 162 19.83 1.94 5.15
C VAL A 162 18.66 2.90 5.32
N LEU A 163 18.96 4.16 5.63
CA LEU A 163 18.00 5.26 5.54
C LEU A 163 17.95 5.74 4.09
N ILE A 164 16.80 5.61 3.45
CA ILE A 164 16.54 6.03 2.07
C ILE A 164 16.19 7.52 2.02
N ASP A 165 15.28 7.96 2.89
CA ASP A 165 14.81 9.36 2.93
C ASP A 165 14.31 9.71 4.34
N ASP A 166 14.69 10.88 4.85
CA ASP A 166 14.22 11.48 6.11
C ASP A 166 13.58 12.86 5.92
N ALA A 167 13.43 13.31 4.68
CA ALA A 167 12.89 14.62 4.31
C ALA A 167 11.39 14.59 3.96
N LEU A 168 10.79 13.40 3.84
CA LEU A 168 9.34 13.27 3.67
C LEU A 168 8.61 13.63 4.98
N SER A 169 7.47 14.32 4.86
CA SER A 169 6.76 14.83 6.05
C SER A 169 6.05 13.70 6.79
N ARG A 170 5.29 12.89 6.05
CA ARG A 170 4.56 11.70 6.51
C ARG A 170 4.64 10.59 5.44
N PRO A 171 5.82 9.95 5.27
CA PRO A 171 5.95 8.80 4.40
C PRO A 171 4.97 7.71 4.83
N ASN A 172 4.27 7.10 3.87
CA ASN A 172 3.17 6.19 4.16
C ASN A 172 3.26 4.91 3.32
N GLY A 173 2.33 4.65 2.40
CA GLY A 173 2.42 3.49 1.53
C GLY A 173 3.65 3.51 0.63
N LEU A 174 4.14 2.31 0.32
CA LEU A 174 5.27 2.11 -0.60
C LEU A 174 5.05 0.89 -1.49
N ALA A 175 5.65 0.91 -2.68
CA ALA A 175 5.60 -0.20 -3.63
C ALA A 175 6.84 -0.22 -4.52
N LEU A 176 7.14 -1.37 -5.09
CA LEU A 176 8.23 -1.56 -6.04
C LEU A 176 7.68 -1.58 -7.47
N SER A 177 8.47 -1.11 -8.44
CA SER A 177 8.21 -1.39 -9.86
C SER A 177 8.25 -2.91 -10.13
N PRO A 178 7.71 -3.40 -11.26
CA PRO A 178 7.70 -4.83 -11.57
C PRO A 178 9.09 -5.47 -11.65
N ASP A 179 10.10 -4.68 -12.00
CA ASP A 179 11.51 -5.11 -12.03
C ASP A 179 12.27 -4.79 -10.73
N GLU A 180 11.57 -4.25 -9.73
CA GLU A 180 12.05 -3.88 -8.40
C GLU A 180 13.23 -2.89 -8.37
N THR A 181 13.46 -2.18 -9.47
CA THR A 181 14.53 -1.16 -9.60
C THR A 181 14.08 0.23 -9.19
N VAL A 182 12.77 0.46 -9.06
CA VAL A 182 12.18 1.73 -8.61
C VAL A 182 11.34 1.50 -7.37
N LEU A 183 11.57 2.32 -6.34
CA LEU A 183 10.74 2.40 -5.15
C LEU A 183 9.81 3.60 -5.27
N TYR A 184 8.51 3.39 -5.10
CA TYR A 184 7.50 4.43 -4.97
C TYR A 184 7.13 4.62 -3.49
N VAL A 185 7.00 5.88 -3.04
CA VAL A 185 6.61 6.22 -1.66
C VAL A 185 5.62 7.37 -1.67
N GLY A 186 4.47 7.17 -1.02
CA GLY A 186 3.49 8.23 -0.78
C GLY A 186 3.88 9.10 0.41
N ASP A 187 3.65 10.41 0.33
CA ASP A 187 3.74 11.35 1.46
C ASP A 187 2.37 11.96 1.73
N THR A 188 1.73 11.50 2.79
CA THR A 188 0.35 11.85 3.14
C THR A 188 0.16 13.31 3.51
N ALA A 189 1.16 13.96 4.11
CA ALA A 189 1.03 15.35 4.54
C ALA A 189 1.12 16.32 3.34
N THR A 190 1.90 15.95 2.33
CA THR A 190 2.08 16.75 1.12
C THR A 190 1.23 16.27 -0.04
N GLN A 191 0.46 15.19 0.09
CA GLN A 191 -0.39 14.65 -1.00
C GLN A 191 0.41 14.35 -2.28
N THR A 192 1.64 13.87 -2.12
CA THR A 192 2.55 13.58 -3.23
C THR A 192 2.96 12.12 -3.27
N LEU A 193 3.27 11.64 -4.47
CA LEU A 193 3.91 10.35 -4.71
C LEU A 193 5.32 10.59 -5.24
N TRP A 194 6.32 9.96 -4.63
CA TRP A 194 7.73 10.06 -5.00
C TRP A 194 8.24 8.73 -5.55
N ALA A 195 9.26 8.80 -6.39
CA ALA A 195 10.01 7.64 -6.88
C ALA A 195 11.50 7.78 -6.61
N TYR A 196 12.17 6.64 -6.42
CA TYR A 196 13.60 6.52 -6.17
C TYR A 196 14.16 5.37 -6.99
N ASP A 197 15.36 5.52 -7.54
CA ASP A 197 16.10 4.42 -8.14
C ASP A 197 16.72 3.59 -7.02
N LEU A 198 16.33 2.33 -6.90
CA LEU A 198 16.69 1.42 -5.81
C LEU A 198 17.83 0.48 -6.24
N ALA A 199 18.92 0.50 -5.49
CA ALA A 199 20.06 -0.38 -5.72
C ALA A 199 19.88 -1.74 -5.02
N ALA A 200 20.68 -2.72 -5.45
CA ALA A 200 20.68 -4.06 -4.85
C ALA A 200 21.03 -4.04 -3.35
N ASP A 201 21.86 -3.11 -2.88
CA ASP A 201 22.28 -3.05 -1.48
C ASP A 201 21.34 -2.25 -0.55
N GLY A 202 20.17 -1.85 -1.06
CA GLY A 202 19.15 -1.07 -0.37
C GLY A 202 19.38 0.43 -0.36
N THR A 203 20.49 0.93 -0.92
CA THR A 203 20.65 2.37 -1.15
C THR A 203 19.73 2.84 -2.28
N ALA A 204 19.32 4.10 -2.22
CA ALA A 204 18.47 4.69 -3.23
C ALA A 204 18.98 6.07 -3.67
N SER A 205 18.64 6.45 -4.90
CA SER A 205 19.02 7.73 -5.49
C SER A 205 17.90 8.24 -6.42
N GLY A 206 18.13 9.34 -7.13
CA GLY A 206 17.21 9.77 -8.18
C GLY A 206 15.80 10.16 -7.68
N LYS A 207 15.68 10.66 -6.45
CA LYS A 207 14.40 11.13 -5.88
C LYS A 207 13.71 12.07 -6.86
N ARG A 208 12.50 11.71 -7.28
CA ARG A 208 11.70 12.48 -8.23
C ARG A 208 10.23 12.45 -7.86
N LEU A 209 9.55 13.57 -8.05
CA LEU A 209 8.11 13.67 -7.90
C LEU A 209 7.44 12.93 -9.05
N VAL A 210 6.52 12.02 -8.74
CA VAL A 210 5.72 11.29 -9.73
C VAL A 210 4.40 12.01 -9.95
N VAL A 211 3.71 12.34 -8.85
CA VAL A 211 2.41 13.01 -8.89
C VAL A 211 2.26 13.91 -7.67
N ASP A 212 1.59 15.04 -7.86
CA ASP A 212 1.14 15.96 -6.82
C ASP A 212 -0.37 16.16 -6.99
N VAL A 213 -1.13 15.78 -5.97
CA VAL A 213 -2.60 15.97 -5.91
C VAL A 213 -3.02 16.92 -4.81
N THR A 214 -2.12 17.81 -4.35
CA THR A 214 -2.38 18.76 -3.26
C THR A 214 -3.52 19.73 -3.57
N ASP A 215 -3.67 20.11 -4.84
CA ASP A 215 -4.71 21.06 -5.27
C ASP A 215 -6.11 20.41 -5.39
N ASP A 216 -6.22 19.08 -5.24
CA ASP A 216 -7.49 18.38 -5.27
C ASP A 216 -8.17 18.46 -3.89
N SER A 217 -9.21 19.30 -3.80
CA SER A 217 -9.98 19.52 -2.57
C SER A 217 -10.93 18.37 -2.19
N THR A 218 -11.04 17.32 -3.00
CA THR A 218 -11.90 16.17 -2.73
C THR A 218 -11.41 15.42 -1.48
N PRO A 219 -12.29 14.90 -0.60
CA PRO A 219 -11.84 14.10 0.53
C PRO A 219 -11.02 12.88 0.09
N GLY A 220 -9.88 12.66 0.73
CA GLY A 220 -8.98 11.57 0.42
C GLY A 220 -7.55 11.92 0.80
N ARG A 221 -6.66 10.93 0.80
CA ARG A 221 -5.24 11.14 1.06
C ARG A 221 -4.42 10.17 0.22
N VAL A 222 -3.23 10.60 -0.21
CA VAL A 222 -2.15 9.68 -0.59
C VAL A 222 -1.72 8.89 0.64
N ASP A 223 -1.94 7.59 0.61
CA ASP A 223 -1.72 6.67 1.73
C ASP A 223 -1.13 5.36 1.20
N GLY A 224 -1.87 4.24 1.14
CA GLY A 224 -1.41 2.99 0.53
C GLY A 224 -1.06 3.07 -0.96
N VAL A 225 -0.03 2.32 -1.38
CA VAL A 225 0.51 2.29 -2.76
C VAL A 225 0.71 0.85 -3.25
N ARG A 226 0.33 0.54 -4.49
CA ARG A 226 0.57 -0.74 -5.18
C ARG A 226 0.91 -0.52 -6.66
N VAL A 227 1.40 -1.55 -7.34
CA VAL A 227 1.82 -1.47 -8.76
C VAL A 227 1.22 -2.65 -9.54
N ASP A 228 0.83 -2.43 -10.80
CA ASP A 228 0.43 -3.52 -11.71
C ASP A 228 1.63 -4.06 -12.52
N THR A 229 1.41 -5.16 -13.23
CA THR A 229 2.41 -5.80 -14.10
C THR A 229 2.84 -4.95 -15.30
N GLU A 230 2.11 -3.89 -15.63
CA GLU A 230 2.49 -2.92 -16.67
C GLU A 230 3.27 -1.72 -16.11
N GLY A 231 3.50 -1.68 -14.79
CA GLY A 231 4.23 -0.60 -14.11
C GLY A 231 3.39 0.64 -13.81
N ARG A 232 2.05 0.55 -13.89
CA ARG A 232 1.16 1.62 -13.41
C ARG A 232 1.13 1.59 -11.90
N VAL A 233 1.07 2.77 -11.29
CA VAL A 233 1.04 2.92 -9.83
C VAL A 233 -0.38 3.21 -9.38
N TYR A 234 -0.85 2.49 -8.37
CA TYR A 234 -2.15 2.66 -7.76
C TYR A 234 -1.92 3.22 -6.37
N THR A 235 -2.64 4.28 -6.03
CA THR A 235 -2.57 4.87 -4.69
C THR A 235 -3.96 5.29 -4.26
N THR A 236 -4.23 5.24 -2.96
CA THR A 236 -5.31 6.06 -2.41
C THR A 236 -4.98 7.54 -2.70
N CYS A 237 -6.00 8.36 -2.91
CA CYS A 237 -5.85 9.77 -3.25
C CYS A 237 -7.15 10.54 -2.93
N PRO A 238 -7.16 11.88 -3.02
CA PRO A 238 -8.39 12.66 -3.09
C PRO A 238 -9.40 12.05 -4.08
N GLY A 239 -10.59 11.71 -3.57
CA GLY A 239 -11.67 11.13 -4.36
C GLY A 239 -11.65 9.60 -4.54
N GLY A 240 -10.70 8.86 -3.95
CA GLY A 240 -10.73 7.38 -3.92
C GLY A 240 -9.40 6.72 -4.28
N ILE A 241 -9.39 5.84 -5.27
CA ILE A 241 -8.17 5.20 -5.80
C ILE A 241 -7.78 5.88 -7.11
N CYS A 242 -6.53 6.33 -7.21
CA CYS A 242 -5.93 6.87 -8.42
C CYS A 242 -5.03 5.82 -9.09
N VAL A 243 -5.17 5.66 -10.40
CA VAL A 243 -4.21 4.96 -11.26
C VAL A 243 -3.31 6.01 -11.90
N ILE A 244 -2.01 5.82 -11.78
CA ILE A 244 -0.98 6.77 -12.19
C ILE A 244 -0.12 6.10 -13.26
N ASP A 245 0.11 6.81 -14.35
CA ASP A 245 1.16 6.51 -15.31
C ASP A 245 2.44 7.23 -14.84
N PRO A 246 3.42 6.50 -14.25
CA PRO A 246 4.60 7.14 -13.69
C PRO A 246 5.52 7.72 -14.76
N ALA A 247 5.44 7.25 -16.01
CA ALA A 247 6.24 7.79 -17.11
C ALA A 247 5.70 9.16 -17.57
N LYS A 248 4.38 9.35 -17.52
CA LYS A 248 3.73 10.64 -17.78
C LYS A 248 3.68 11.56 -16.55
N GLY A 249 3.82 11.00 -15.35
CA GLY A 249 3.66 11.73 -14.09
C GLY A 249 2.22 12.24 -13.92
N ALA A 250 1.23 11.41 -14.27
CA ALA A 250 -0.17 11.82 -14.31
C ALA A 250 -1.11 10.75 -13.78
N VAL A 251 -2.18 11.19 -13.10
CA VAL A 251 -3.35 10.35 -12.82
C VAL A 251 -4.08 10.12 -14.13
N ILE A 252 -4.21 8.86 -14.54
CA ILE A 252 -4.85 8.45 -15.80
C ILE A 252 -6.26 7.89 -15.60
N GLU A 253 -6.56 7.42 -14.38
CA GLU A 253 -7.90 6.93 -14.02
C GLU A 253 -8.13 7.13 -12.52
N ARG A 254 -9.39 7.27 -12.12
CA ARG A 254 -9.79 7.37 -10.73
C ARG A 254 -11.07 6.58 -10.47
N LEU A 255 -11.06 5.76 -9.43
CA LEU A 255 -12.25 5.08 -8.90
C LEU A 255 -12.72 5.76 -7.62
N ALA A 256 -13.97 6.23 -7.65
CA ALA A 256 -14.62 6.76 -6.46
C ALA A 256 -14.93 5.62 -5.47
N THR A 257 -14.60 5.84 -4.19
CA THR A 257 -14.91 4.90 -3.11
C THR A 257 -15.98 5.48 -2.19
N PRO A 258 -16.94 4.67 -1.68
CA PRO A 258 -18.02 5.17 -0.81
C PRO A 258 -17.53 5.78 0.51
N LYS A 259 -16.37 5.31 1.00
CA LYS A 259 -15.65 5.86 2.15
C LYS A 259 -14.24 6.24 1.73
N ARG A 260 -13.58 7.08 2.54
CA ARG A 260 -12.18 7.46 2.30
C ARG A 260 -11.31 6.20 2.33
N ALA A 261 -10.72 5.85 1.18
CA ALA A 261 -9.76 4.77 1.08
C ALA A 261 -8.53 5.07 1.95
N THR A 262 -8.00 4.04 2.58
CA THR A 262 -6.81 4.08 3.43
C THR A 262 -5.67 3.32 2.77
N ASN A 263 -5.94 2.13 2.22
CA ASN A 263 -4.92 1.32 1.57
C ASN A 263 -5.55 0.32 0.59
N LEU A 264 -4.73 -0.43 -0.15
CA LEU A 264 -5.16 -1.34 -1.20
C LEU A 264 -4.19 -2.51 -1.39
N ALA A 265 -4.70 -3.64 -1.88
CA ALA A 265 -3.90 -4.77 -2.30
C ALA A 265 -4.54 -5.53 -3.46
N TRP A 266 -3.68 -6.09 -4.30
CA TRP A 266 -4.09 -7.05 -5.31
C TRP A 266 -4.57 -8.34 -4.67
N GLY A 267 -5.60 -8.95 -5.25
CA GLY A 267 -6.10 -10.26 -4.86
C GLY A 267 -6.90 -10.92 -5.98
N GLY A 268 -7.56 -12.02 -5.65
CA GLY A 268 -8.14 -12.91 -6.65
C GLY A 268 -7.09 -13.88 -7.22
N ALA A 269 -7.56 -14.98 -7.80
CA ALA A 269 -6.69 -16.09 -8.23
C ALA A 269 -5.65 -15.69 -9.30
N ASP A 270 -5.96 -14.66 -10.08
CA ASP A 270 -5.08 -14.09 -11.10
C ASP A 270 -4.65 -12.65 -10.79
N LEU A 271 -4.80 -12.18 -9.56
CA LEU A 271 -4.47 -10.80 -9.16
C LEU A 271 -5.18 -9.72 -9.99
N SER A 272 -6.42 -10.01 -10.42
CA SER A 272 -7.26 -9.07 -11.18
C SER A 272 -8.23 -8.27 -10.34
N GLU A 273 -8.22 -8.45 -9.02
CA GLU A 273 -9.06 -7.70 -8.09
C GLU A 273 -8.22 -6.79 -7.22
N LEU A 274 -8.74 -5.60 -6.89
CA LEU A 274 -8.20 -4.72 -5.87
C LEU A 274 -9.09 -4.75 -4.64
N TYR A 275 -8.54 -5.21 -3.52
CA TYR A 275 -9.12 -5.03 -2.20
C TYR A 275 -8.73 -3.66 -1.67
N ILE A 276 -9.68 -2.93 -1.10
CA ILE A 276 -9.52 -1.55 -0.67
C ILE A 276 -9.99 -1.45 0.77
N SER A 277 -9.09 -1.12 1.69
CA SER A 277 -9.49 -0.70 3.04
C SER A 277 -9.95 0.75 3.00
N ALA A 278 -11.05 1.07 3.69
CA ALA A 278 -11.69 2.38 3.62
C ALA A 278 -12.43 2.72 4.92
N LEU A 279 -11.71 3.35 5.85
CA LEU A 279 -12.20 3.70 7.19
C LEU A 279 -12.76 2.47 7.93
N THR A 280 -14.08 2.30 7.99
CA THR A 280 -14.70 1.22 8.77
C THR A 280 -15.06 -0.01 7.94
N ASP A 281 -14.65 -0.03 6.66
CA ASP A 281 -15.03 -1.02 5.66
C ASP A 281 -13.84 -1.53 4.85
N VAL A 282 -14.04 -2.70 4.23
CA VAL A 282 -13.21 -3.22 3.14
C VAL A 282 -14.11 -3.41 1.92
N TYR A 283 -13.66 -2.95 0.77
CA TYR A 283 -14.29 -3.16 -0.53
C TYR A 283 -13.41 -4.04 -1.41
N HIS A 284 -13.97 -4.58 -2.49
CA HIS A 284 -13.18 -5.09 -3.61
C HIS A 284 -13.79 -4.66 -4.95
N VAL A 285 -12.94 -4.57 -5.97
CA VAL A 285 -13.32 -4.19 -7.33
C VAL A 285 -12.51 -5.01 -8.34
N LYS A 286 -13.13 -5.40 -9.44
CA LYS A 286 -12.44 -6.07 -10.55
C LYS A 286 -11.70 -5.06 -11.41
N THR A 287 -10.63 -5.53 -12.04
CA THR A 287 -9.77 -4.74 -12.92
C THR A 287 -9.45 -5.50 -14.20
N ASN A 288 -9.20 -4.76 -15.28
CA ASN A 288 -8.60 -5.31 -16.50
C ASN A 288 -7.07 -5.42 -16.41
N ALA A 289 -6.47 -4.79 -15.39
CA ALA A 289 -5.05 -4.95 -15.06
C ALA A 289 -4.79 -6.23 -14.25
N ARG A 290 -3.51 -6.49 -14.00
CA ARG A 290 -3.04 -7.62 -13.18
C ARG A 290 -1.96 -7.10 -12.25
N GLY A 291 -2.11 -7.35 -10.96
CA GLY A 291 -1.14 -6.93 -9.95
C GLY A 291 0.23 -7.58 -10.09
N SER A 292 1.28 -6.86 -9.70
CA SER A 292 2.65 -7.43 -9.61
C SER A 292 2.89 -8.28 -8.34
N GLY A 293 1.83 -8.59 -7.58
CA GLY A 293 1.86 -9.32 -6.30
C GLY A 293 1.62 -8.42 -5.08
N SER A 294 1.27 -9.03 -3.94
CA SER A 294 1.25 -8.39 -2.61
C SER A 294 2.65 -8.36 -1.96
N SER A 295 3.50 -9.26 -2.44
CA SER A 295 4.90 -9.53 -2.07
C SER A 295 5.40 -10.67 -2.94
N SER A 296 6.34 -10.38 -3.83
CA SER A 296 7.28 -11.36 -4.44
C SER A 296 6.75 -12.75 -4.83
N ARG A 297 5.55 -12.85 -5.42
CA ARG A 297 5.10 -14.01 -6.24
C ARG A 297 4.15 -13.60 -7.34
#